data_AF-A0A968QB90-F1
#
_entry.id   AF-A0A968QB90-F1
#
_cell.length_a   1.000
_cell.length_b   1.000
_cell.length_c   1.000
_cell.angle_alpha   90.00
_cell.angle_beta   90.00
_cell.angle_gamma   90.00
#
_symmetry.space_group_name_H-M   'P 1'
#
loop_
_entity.id
_entity.type
_entity.pdbx_description
1 polymer ?
#
loop_
_entity_poly.entity_id
_entity_poly.type
_entity_poly.pdbx_seq_one_letter_code
_entity_poly.pdbx_strand_id
1 'polypeptide(L)'
;MDRFLRYGNLLRPDGTNQLQRLLPALEPDYILPDERSLASLLDYARQLAAEIRFYALTGQATGDWQAFLEALVDDAATGQITDAASLETRLQTRRDWPPHLVLFVVFLKLFSYLQADLNELPQRHLRHYYEQQLSLLRRPAQADAVHIIFELARNAASTLLPAQTLVDAGKDGQGRPLYYATQTDLVVSAAQVSDLRRLVGEMDRRGFWRFFGVAGIAEQEGESWHTFGRQQLGLDPSQRFMTEAQLGFALASPILRLAEGQRQVRVVAALRSNQLTLPSSQGLDSGFKVDLSGAEGWLGPDTMRARLIRNEAEQSLTLDMTLTLSEAAPAIVAVDPALHPEGPVSPLAGVAVPPG
;
A
#
# COMPACT_ATOMS: atom_id res chain seq x y z
N MET A 1 -7.04 11.80 -18.81
CA MET A 1 -7.34 12.25 -17.43
C MET A 1 -7.16 11.04 -16.53
N ASP A 2 -5.90 10.66 -16.31
CA ASP A 2 -5.51 9.40 -15.68
C ASP A 2 -5.21 9.60 -14.19
N ARG A 3 -5.96 8.88 -13.35
CA ARG A 3 -5.94 8.94 -11.89
C ARG A 3 -5.00 7.92 -11.24
N PHE A 4 -3.89 7.56 -11.89
CA PHE A 4 -2.91 6.60 -11.36
C PHE A 4 -1.62 7.21 -10.77
N LEU A 5 -1.54 8.54 -10.63
CA LEU A 5 -0.32 9.25 -10.18
C LEU A 5 -0.29 9.59 -8.67
N ARG A 6 -0.74 8.72 -7.75
CA ARG A 6 -0.77 9.06 -6.30
C ARG A 6 -0.08 8.12 -5.31
N TYR A 7 0.82 7.25 -5.75
CA TYR A 7 1.80 6.65 -4.83
C TYR A 7 3.22 6.98 -5.31
N GLY A 8 3.83 7.94 -4.60
CA GLY A 8 5.19 8.38 -4.82
C GLY A 8 6.20 7.29 -4.48
N ASN A 9 6.82 6.73 -5.52
CA ASN A 9 8.27 6.52 -5.68
C ASN A 9 9.17 6.56 -4.41
N LEU A 10 8.98 5.64 -3.47
CA LEU A 10 10.01 5.32 -2.45
C LEU A 10 10.79 4.03 -2.75
N LEU A 11 10.48 3.38 -3.86
CA LEU A 11 11.33 2.37 -4.49
C LEU A 11 11.34 2.73 -5.97
N ARG A 12 12.44 3.27 -6.50
CA ARG A 12 12.70 3.16 -7.93
C ARG A 12 13.20 1.74 -8.13
N PRO A 13 12.44 0.83 -8.77
CA PRO A 13 13.05 -0.34 -9.36
C PRO A 13 13.81 0.19 -10.58
N ASP A 14 15.11 0.32 -10.43
CA ASP A 14 16.10 0.44 -11.50
C ASP A 14 16.17 -0.84 -12.38
N GLY A 15 15.34 -1.83 -12.10
CA GLY A 15 14.94 -2.85 -13.06
C GLY A 15 13.84 -2.32 -13.98
N THR A 16 14.16 -2.10 -15.26
CA THR A 16 13.18 -1.86 -16.32
C THR A 16 12.01 -2.84 -16.19
N ASN A 17 10.82 -2.31 -15.92
CA ASN A 17 9.58 -3.09 -15.86
C ASN A 17 9.47 -3.91 -17.16
N GLN A 18 9.04 -5.16 -17.10
CA GLN A 18 8.97 -6.03 -18.28
C GLN A 18 8.12 -5.41 -19.40
N LEU A 19 7.10 -4.62 -19.04
CA LEU A 19 6.29 -3.85 -20.00
C LEU A 19 7.09 -2.74 -20.72
N GLN A 20 8.14 -2.21 -20.09
CA GLN A 20 9.04 -1.22 -20.69
C GLN A 20 10.13 -1.85 -21.59
N ARG A 21 10.13 -3.19 -21.77
CA ARG A 21 11.03 -3.91 -22.69
C ARG A 21 10.36 -4.32 -24.00
N LEU A 22 9.09 -3.98 -24.20
CA LEU A 22 8.44 -4.16 -25.48
C LEU A 22 9.09 -3.23 -26.51
N LEU A 23 9.66 -3.82 -27.55
CA LEU A 23 10.18 -3.06 -28.67
C LEU A 23 8.99 -2.39 -29.37
N PRO A 24 8.98 -1.06 -29.55
CA PRO A 24 7.89 -0.36 -30.25
C PRO A 24 7.62 -0.97 -31.64
N ALA A 25 8.66 -1.48 -32.30
CA ALA A 25 8.57 -2.15 -33.60
C ALA A 25 7.70 -3.44 -33.62
N LEU A 26 7.29 -3.96 -32.46
CA LEU A 26 6.40 -5.11 -32.34
C LEU A 26 4.93 -4.70 -32.14
N GLU A 27 4.65 -3.41 -32.00
CA GLU A 27 3.27 -2.92 -31.90
C GLU A 27 2.57 -3.08 -33.26
N PRO A 28 1.30 -3.55 -33.29
CA PRO A 28 0.55 -3.78 -34.54
C PRO A 28 0.43 -2.55 -35.44
N ASP A 29 0.41 -1.37 -34.83
CA ASP A 29 0.21 -0.06 -35.44
C ASP A 29 1.52 0.73 -35.60
N TYR A 30 2.67 0.12 -35.32
CA TYR A 30 3.97 0.78 -35.46
C TYR A 30 4.27 1.22 -36.91
N ILE A 31 3.87 0.42 -37.89
CA ILE A 31 3.94 0.74 -39.31
C ILE A 31 2.57 0.42 -39.91
N LEU A 32 1.98 1.42 -40.56
CA LEU A 32 0.79 1.24 -41.39
C LEU A 32 1.22 1.29 -42.86
N PRO A 33 1.04 0.21 -43.63
CA PRO A 33 1.26 0.19 -45.07
C PRO A 33 0.60 1.35 -45.84
N ASP A 34 -0.56 1.83 -45.39
CA ASP A 34 -1.24 2.99 -45.94
C ASP A 34 -1.81 3.89 -44.83
N GLU A 35 -1.13 5.02 -44.58
CA GLU A 35 -1.47 6.03 -43.56
C GLU A 35 -2.40 7.14 -44.06
N ARG A 36 -2.84 7.08 -45.33
CA ARG A 36 -3.56 8.20 -45.95
C ARG A 36 -4.93 8.38 -45.32
N SER A 37 -5.11 9.49 -44.62
CA SER A 37 -6.42 9.88 -44.12
C SER A 37 -7.39 10.21 -45.27
N LEU A 38 -8.69 10.27 -44.97
CA LEU A 38 -9.70 10.69 -45.95
C LEU A 38 -9.40 12.08 -46.55
N ALA A 39 -8.89 13.01 -45.74
CA ALA A 39 -8.45 14.32 -46.20
C ALA A 39 -7.23 14.23 -47.15
N SER A 40 -6.26 13.37 -46.83
CA SER A 40 -5.10 13.11 -47.70
C SER A 40 -5.49 12.49 -49.04
N LEU A 41 -6.46 11.57 -49.04
CA LEU A 41 -6.99 10.96 -50.26
C LEU A 41 -7.72 11.98 -51.14
N LEU A 42 -8.46 12.91 -50.54
CA LEU A 42 -9.12 13.98 -51.28
C LEU A 42 -8.12 14.99 -51.86
N ASP A 43 -7.08 15.36 -51.12
CA ASP A 43 -6.06 16.26 -51.64
C ASP A 43 -5.29 15.60 -52.79
N TYR A 44 -4.97 14.30 -52.65
CA TYR A 44 -4.41 13.51 -53.74
C TYR A 44 -5.33 13.49 -54.97
N ALA A 45 -6.64 13.28 -54.78
CA ALA A 45 -7.61 13.30 -55.87
C ALA A 45 -7.70 14.67 -56.56
N ARG A 46 -7.54 15.76 -55.81
CA ARG A 46 -7.51 17.14 -56.33
C ARG A 46 -6.25 17.42 -57.13
N GLN A 47 -5.10 16.98 -56.65
CA GLN A 47 -3.84 17.05 -57.40
C GLN A 47 -3.96 16.25 -58.71
N LEU A 48 -4.54 15.05 -58.67
CA LEU A 48 -4.79 14.25 -59.87
C LEU A 48 -5.77 14.95 -60.83
N ALA A 49 -6.84 15.56 -60.31
CA ALA A 49 -7.83 16.26 -61.13
C ALA A 49 -7.25 17.47 -61.89
N ALA A 50 -6.19 18.10 -61.37
CA ALA A 50 -5.45 19.17 -62.04
C ALA A 50 -4.80 18.72 -63.35
N GLU A 51 -4.37 17.46 -63.39
CA GLU A 51 -3.69 16.87 -64.56
C GLU A 51 -4.69 16.36 -65.60
N ILE A 52 -5.98 16.26 -65.25
CA ILE A 52 -7.03 15.77 -66.15
C ILE A 52 -7.70 16.97 -66.81
N ARG A 53 -7.54 17.09 -68.14
CA ARG A 53 -8.21 18.14 -68.93
C ARG A 53 -9.72 17.95 -68.95
N PHE A 54 -10.46 19.03 -68.72
CA PHE A 54 -11.90 19.08 -68.88
C PHE A 54 -12.26 19.46 -70.32
N TYR A 55 -13.19 18.74 -70.93
CA TYR A 55 -13.68 19.01 -72.28
C TYR A 55 -15.16 19.40 -72.20
N ALA A 56 -15.49 20.58 -72.74
CA ALA A 56 -16.87 21.02 -72.85
C ALA A 56 -17.67 20.14 -73.83
N LEU A 57 -18.99 20.25 -73.81
CA LEU A 57 -19.89 19.53 -74.73
C LEU A 57 -19.63 19.85 -76.21
N THR A 58 -18.92 20.94 -76.49
CA THR A 58 -18.44 21.33 -77.82
C THR A 58 -17.18 20.58 -78.26
N GLY A 59 -16.59 19.76 -77.39
CA GLY A 59 -15.34 19.02 -77.62
C GLY A 59 -14.07 19.86 -77.43
N GLN A 60 -14.19 21.12 -77.00
CA GLN A 60 -13.03 21.98 -76.71
C GLN A 60 -12.55 21.79 -75.27
N ALA A 61 -11.23 21.78 -75.07
CA ALA A 61 -10.66 21.75 -73.72
C ALA A 61 -10.91 23.08 -73.02
N THR A 62 -11.51 23.05 -71.83
CA THR A 62 -11.92 24.24 -71.06
C THR A 62 -11.50 24.10 -69.59
N GLY A 63 -10.20 24.01 -69.36
CA GLY A 63 -9.61 23.85 -68.03
C GLY A 63 -9.38 22.38 -67.63
N ASP A 64 -9.51 22.10 -66.33
CA ASP A 64 -9.26 20.81 -65.69
C ASP A 64 -10.43 20.37 -64.81
N TRP A 65 -10.30 19.21 -64.15
CA TRP A 65 -11.34 18.65 -63.29
C TRP A 65 -11.27 19.11 -61.82
N GLN A 66 -10.41 20.06 -61.43
CA GLN A 66 -10.33 20.49 -60.02
C GLN A 66 -11.67 21.03 -59.49
N ALA A 67 -12.43 21.69 -60.36
CA ALA A 67 -13.77 22.20 -60.06
C ALA A 67 -14.74 21.11 -59.54
N PHE A 68 -14.48 19.83 -59.86
CA PHE A 68 -15.25 18.70 -59.33
C PHE A 68 -15.19 18.60 -57.81
N LEU A 69 -14.04 18.91 -57.20
CA LEU A 69 -13.80 18.72 -55.76
C LEU A 69 -13.95 20.01 -54.94
N GLU A 70 -14.16 21.17 -55.58
CA GLU A 70 -14.23 22.47 -54.89
C GLU A 70 -15.22 22.49 -53.72
N ALA A 71 -16.38 21.83 -53.88
CA ALA A 71 -17.40 21.80 -52.82
C ALA A 71 -17.01 20.96 -51.58
N LEU A 72 -15.93 20.18 -51.65
CA LEU A 72 -15.37 19.41 -50.52
C LEU A 72 -14.20 20.14 -49.83
N VAL A 73 -13.66 21.19 -50.45
CA VAL A 73 -12.56 22.02 -49.92
C VAL A 73 -13.16 23.15 -49.06
N ASP A 74 -12.54 23.49 -47.94
CA ASP A 74 -13.02 24.56 -47.04
C ASP A 74 -12.68 25.96 -47.52
N ASP A 75 -11.49 26.11 -48.13
CA ASP A 75 -11.00 27.37 -48.62
C ASP A 75 -10.60 27.24 -50.10
N ALA A 76 -11.45 27.80 -50.97
CA ALA A 76 -11.22 27.85 -52.41
C ALA A 76 -9.99 28.70 -52.78
N ALA A 77 -9.47 29.55 -51.89
CA ALA A 77 -8.32 30.41 -52.13
C ALA A 77 -6.97 29.77 -51.74
N THR A 78 -6.93 28.92 -50.71
CA THR A 78 -5.71 28.21 -50.29
C THR A 78 -5.64 26.76 -50.79
N GLY A 79 -6.76 26.18 -51.22
CA GLY A 79 -6.82 24.81 -51.75
C GLY A 79 -6.54 23.72 -50.72
N GLN A 80 -6.52 24.07 -49.43
CA GLN A 80 -6.25 23.13 -48.34
C GLN A 80 -7.54 22.47 -47.86
N ILE A 81 -7.51 21.15 -47.76
CA ILE A 81 -8.54 20.36 -47.09
C ILE A 81 -8.16 20.32 -45.61
N THR A 82 -9.00 20.88 -44.74
CA THR A 82 -8.75 20.84 -43.28
C THR A 82 -8.89 19.41 -42.74
N ASP A 83 -8.65 19.26 -41.43
CA ASP A 83 -8.60 17.97 -40.74
C ASP A 83 -9.80 17.04 -41.04
N ALA A 84 -9.56 15.74 -40.89
CA ALA A 84 -10.56 14.72 -41.16
C ALA A 84 -11.86 14.90 -40.34
N ALA A 85 -11.77 15.46 -39.13
CA ALA A 85 -12.92 15.64 -38.23
C ALA A 85 -13.89 16.72 -38.72
N SER A 86 -13.36 17.83 -39.23
CA SER A 86 -14.10 18.95 -39.78
C SER A 86 -14.80 18.56 -41.08
N LEU A 87 -14.13 17.77 -41.90
CA LEU A 87 -14.72 17.21 -43.11
C LEU A 87 -15.85 16.22 -42.79
N GLU A 88 -15.65 15.31 -41.85
CA GLU A 88 -16.69 14.35 -41.43
C GLU A 88 -17.93 15.08 -40.89
N THR A 89 -17.71 16.14 -40.11
CA THR A 89 -18.79 16.99 -39.58
C THR A 89 -19.57 17.69 -40.70
N ARG A 90 -18.88 18.21 -41.72
CA ARG A 90 -19.52 18.83 -42.90
C ARG A 90 -20.33 17.82 -43.71
N LEU A 91 -19.79 16.62 -43.92
CA LEU A 91 -20.49 15.52 -44.59
C LEU A 91 -21.78 15.11 -43.84
N GLN A 92 -21.80 15.18 -42.51
CA GLN A 92 -22.98 14.84 -41.69
C GLN A 92 -24.02 15.96 -41.60
N THR A 93 -23.59 17.22 -41.60
CA THR A 93 -24.47 18.39 -41.38
C THR A 93 -25.11 18.88 -42.67
N ARG A 94 -24.38 18.88 -43.78
CA ARG A 94 -24.88 19.32 -45.08
C ARG A 94 -25.71 18.21 -45.75
N ARG A 95 -26.87 18.57 -46.31
CA ARG A 95 -27.84 17.62 -46.92
C ARG A 95 -28.01 17.79 -48.43
N ASP A 96 -27.57 18.90 -48.99
CA ASP A 96 -27.73 19.30 -50.39
C ASP A 96 -26.48 18.98 -51.23
N TRP A 97 -25.95 17.76 -51.11
CA TRP A 97 -24.77 17.36 -51.86
C TRP A 97 -25.09 16.98 -53.32
N PRO A 98 -24.30 17.43 -54.30
CA PRO A 98 -24.40 16.93 -55.67
C PRO A 98 -24.20 15.40 -55.74
N PRO A 99 -25.03 14.64 -56.49
CA PRO A 99 -24.97 13.17 -56.49
C PRO A 99 -23.63 12.57 -56.89
N HIS A 100 -22.90 13.23 -57.79
CA HIS A 100 -21.58 12.78 -58.25
C HIS A 100 -20.52 12.89 -57.14
N LEU A 101 -20.60 13.90 -56.26
CA LEU A 101 -19.73 14.03 -55.10
C LEU A 101 -20.04 12.99 -54.04
N VAL A 102 -21.33 12.72 -53.81
CA VAL A 102 -21.76 11.67 -52.88
C VAL A 102 -21.18 10.32 -53.31
N LEU A 103 -21.27 9.99 -54.61
CA LEU A 103 -20.70 8.74 -55.14
C LEU A 103 -19.19 8.65 -54.89
N PHE A 104 -18.47 9.75 -55.11
CA PHE A 104 -17.02 9.79 -54.90
C PHE A 104 -16.64 9.63 -53.41
N VAL A 105 -17.34 10.32 -52.51
CA VAL A 105 -17.12 10.18 -51.06
C VAL A 105 -17.48 8.76 -50.59
N VAL A 106 -18.56 8.18 -51.10
CA VAL A 106 -18.92 6.78 -50.81
C VAL A 106 -17.82 5.82 -51.29
N PHE A 107 -17.24 6.05 -52.47
CA PHE A 107 -16.09 5.28 -52.94
C PHE A 107 -14.91 5.38 -51.96
N LEU A 108 -14.55 6.56 -51.48
CA LEU A 108 -13.47 6.73 -50.50
C LEU A 108 -13.78 6.04 -49.16
N LYS A 109 -15.04 6.07 -48.71
CA LYS A 109 -15.50 5.35 -47.52
C LYS A 109 -15.50 3.83 -47.71
N LEU A 110 -15.71 3.33 -48.92
CA LEU A 110 -15.58 1.90 -49.20
C LEU A 110 -14.10 1.50 -49.30
N PHE A 111 -13.26 2.37 -49.87
CA PHE A 111 -11.83 2.17 -49.96
C PHE A 111 -11.16 2.05 -48.58
N SER A 112 -11.67 2.74 -47.55
CA SER A 112 -11.10 2.65 -46.20
C SER A 112 -11.19 1.25 -45.57
N TYR A 113 -12.16 0.41 -45.96
CA TYR A 113 -12.18 -1.00 -45.54
C TYR A 113 -10.99 -1.77 -46.12
N LEU A 114 -10.66 -1.52 -47.39
CA LEU A 114 -9.54 -2.16 -48.08
C LEU A 114 -8.20 -1.65 -47.54
N GLN A 115 -8.14 -0.37 -47.18
CA GLN A 115 -7.02 0.23 -46.45
C GLN A 115 -6.84 -0.42 -45.06
N ALA A 116 -7.94 -0.64 -44.32
CA ALA A 116 -7.90 -1.32 -43.03
C ALA A 116 -7.38 -2.75 -43.16
N ASP A 117 -7.88 -3.53 -44.13
CA ASP A 117 -7.41 -4.89 -44.40
C ASP A 117 -5.90 -4.93 -44.75
N LEU A 118 -5.43 -3.96 -45.55
CA LEU A 118 -4.02 -3.82 -45.88
C LEU A 118 -3.19 -3.51 -44.63
N ASN A 119 -3.71 -2.64 -43.76
CA ASN A 119 -3.06 -2.23 -42.53
C ASN A 119 -3.04 -3.32 -41.45
N GLU A 120 -3.79 -4.41 -41.60
CA GLU A 120 -3.66 -5.60 -40.75
C GLU A 120 -2.47 -6.51 -41.14
N LEU A 121 -1.92 -6.36 -42.34
CA LEU A 121 -0.83 -7.23 -42.84
C LEU A 121 0.39 -7.29 -41.91
N PRO A 122 0.91 -6.17 -41.34
CA PRO A 122 2.05 -6.21 -40.42
C PRO A 122 1.77 -7.09 -39.20
N GLN A 123 0.60 -6.93 -38.58
CA GLN A 123 0.20 -7.72 -37.41
C GLN A 123 0.06 -9.22 -37.77
N ARG A 124 -0.58 -9.52 -38.91
CA ARG A 124 -0.73 -10.91 -39.39
C ARG A 124 0.61 -11.55 -39.72
N HIS A 125 1.53 -10.80 -40.32
CA HIS A 125 2.88 -11.25 -40.61
C HIS A 125 3.70 -11.51 -39.33
N LEU A 126 3.67 -10.58 -38.36
CA LEU A 126 4.32 -10.76 -37.06
C LEU A 126 3.80 -12.02 -36.37
N ARG A 127 2.47 -12.19 -36.33
CA ARG A 127 1.84 -13.39 -35.76
C ARG A 127 2.28 -14.66 -36.48
N HIS A 128 2.29 -14.67 -37.81
CA HIS A 128 2.76 -15.82 -38.58
C HIS A 128 4.24 -16.14 -38.29
N TYR A 129 5.11 -15.13 -38.34
CA TYR A 129 6.53 -15.32 -38.11
C TYR A 129 6.82 -15.84 -36.69
N TYR A 130 6.26 -15.20 -35.66
CA TYR A 130 6.54 -15.60 -34.28
C TYR A 130 5.82 -16.88 -33.85
N GLU A 131 4.54 -17.07 -34.22
CA GLU A 131 3.77 -18.23 -33.76
C GLU A 131 3.94 -19.46 -34.67
N GLN A 132 4.13 -19.30 -35.99
CA GLN A 132 4.18 -20.42 -36.93
C GLN A 132 5.62 -20.78 -37.33
N GLN A 133 6.47 -19.79 -37.63
CA GLN A 133 7.86 -20.06 -38.05
C GLN A 133 8.76 -20.32 -36.83
N LEU A 134 8.71 -19.42 -35.83
CA LEU A 134 9.50 -19.55 -34.62
C LEU A 134 8.84 -20.40 -33.53
N SER A 135 7.56 -20.78 -33.71
CA SER A 135 6.80 -21.60 -32.75
C SER A 135 6.80 -21.03 -31.32
N LEU A 136 6.80 -19.71 -31.17
CA LEU A 136 6.68 -19.08 -29.87
C LEU A 136 5.27 -19.32 -29.31
N LEU A 137 5.22 -19.88 -28.11
CA LEU A 137 3.99 -20.12 -27.39
C LEU A 137 3.62 -18.88 -26.57
N ARG A 138 2.36 -18.44 -26.70
CA ARG A 138 1.80 -17.44 -25.78
C ARG A 138 1.76 -18.06 -24.38
N ARG A 139 2.20 -17.29 -23.38
CA ARG A 139 2.05 -17.71 -22.00
C ARG A 139 0.56 -17.82 -21.68
N PRO A 140 0.12 -18.90 -21.00
CA PRO A 140 -1.26 -18.99 -20.57
C PRO A 140 -1.57 -17.87 -19.58
N ALA A 141 -2.86 -17.53 -19.46
CA ALA A 141 -3.30 -16.64 -18.39
C ALA A 141 -2.92 -17.25 -17.03
N GLN A 142 -2.30 -16.44 -16.18
CA GLN A 142 -2.00 -16.82 -14.80
C GLN A 142 -3.11 -16.25 -13.91
N ALA A 143 -3.72 -17.12 -13.09
CA ALA A 143 -4.68 -16.68 -12.10
C ALA A 143 -4.00 -15.74 -11.09
N ASP A 144 -4.71 -14.69 -10.72
CA ASP A 144 -4.30 -13.78 -9.67
C ASP A 144 -4.58 -14.38 -8.28
N ALA A 145 -3.98 -13.77 -7.26
CA ALA A 145 -4.12 -14.20 -5.87
C ALA A 145 -4.47 -12.99 -5.01
N VAL A 146 -5.36 -13.21 -4.03
CA VAL A 146 -5.84 -12.18 -3.11
C VAL A 146 -5.79 -12.68 -1.67
N HIS A 147 -5.64 -11.77 -0.72
CA HIS A 147 -5.78 -12.08 0.70
C HIS A 147 -7.23 -11.86 1.14
N ILE A 148 -7.79 -12.85 1.83
CA ILE A 148 -9.18 -12.83 2.33
C ILE A 148 -9.11 -13.03 3.85
N ILE A 149 -9.85 -12.19 4.58
CA ILE A 149 -9.98 -12.28 6.03
C ILE A 149 -11.36 -12.87 6.33
N PHE A 150 -11.39 -13.93 7.13
CA PHE A 150 -12.63 -14.56 7.58
C PHE A 150 -12.93 -14.14 9.00
N GLU A 151 -14.14 -13.64 9.23
CA GLU A 151 -14.66 -13.34 10.56
C GLU A 151 -15.75 -14.34 10.94
N LEU A 152 -15.64 -14.88 12.15
CA LEU A 152 -16.63 -15.81 12.68
C LEU A 152 -17.87 -15.03 13.14
N ALA A 153 -19.07 -15.52 12.80
CA ALA A 153 -20.32 -14.94 13.28
C ALA A 153 -20.41 -14.98 14.82
N ARG A 154 -21.16 -14.04 15.40
CA ARG A 154 -21.37 -13.97 16.86
C ARG A 154 -21.94 -15.30 17.36
N ASN A 155 -21.33 -15.86 18.40
CA ASN A 155 -21.70 -17.14 19.04
C ASN A 155 -21.56 -18.40 18.16
N ALA A 156 -20.88 -18.32 17.01
CA ALA A 156 -20.58 -19.53 16.24
C ALA A 156 -19.36 -20.26 16.81
N ALA A 157 -19.35 -21.59 16.64
CA ALA A 157 -18.19 -22.42 16.99
C ALA A 157 -17.08 -22.26 15.94
N SER A 158 -15.84 -22.47 16.37
CA SER A 158 -14.70 -22.47 15.43
C SER A 158 -14.94 -23.50 14.32
N THR A 159 -14.72 -23.08 13.08
CA THR A 159 -15.12 -23.84 11.89
C THR A 159 -13.92 -24.08 10.98
N LEU A 160 -13.75 -25.32 10.53
CA LEU A 160 -12.75 -25.68 9.52
C LEU A 160 -13.25 -25.27 8.13
N LEU A 161 -12.48 -24.42 7.47
CA LEU A 161 -12.63 -24.07 6.07
C LEU A 161 -11.61 -24.91 5.27
N PRO A 162 -12.06 -25.92 4.50
CA PRO A 162 -11.13 -26.72 3.72
C PRO A 162 -10.50 -25.91 2.59
N ALA A 163 -9.34 -26.35 2.12
CA ALA A 163 -8.77 -25.90 0.86
C ALA A 163 -9.79 -26.10 -0.28
N GLN A 164 -9.67 -25.29 -1.33
CA GLN A 164 -10.58 -25.24 -2.47
C GLN A 164 -12.00 -24.76 -2.14
N THR A 165 -12.22 -24.14 -0.97
CA THR A 165 -13.50 -23.48 -0.70
C THR A 165 -13.64 -22.27 -1.61
N LEU A 166 -14.75 -22.22 -2.35
CA LEU A 166 -15.03 -21.14 -3.28
C LEU A 166 -15.56 -19.90 -2.55
N VAL A 167 -14.99 -18.74 -2.86
CA VAL A 167 -15.38 -17.42 -2.38
C VAL A 167 -15.80 -16.58 -3.58
N ASP A 168 -16.98 -15.95 -3.46
CA ASP A 168 -17.52 -15.08 -4.49
C ASP A 168 -16.71 -13.77 -4.59
N ALA A 169 -16.28 -13.44 -5.81
CA ALA A 169 -15.55 -12.22 -6.14
C ALA A 169 -16.35 -11.26 -7.04
N GLY A 170 -17.66 -11.48 -7.16
CA GLY A 170 -18.54 -10.64 -7.96
C GLY A 170 -18.48 -11.00 -9.44
N LYS A 171 -18.36 -9.99 -10.31
CA LYS A 171 -18.40 -10.17 -11.77
C LYS A 171 -17.27 -9.43 -12.46
N ASP A 172 -16.79 -9.97 -13.58
CA ASP A 172 -15.81 -9.32 -14.44
C ASP A 172 -16.43 -8.17 -15.28
N GLY A 173 -15.58 -7.45 -16.02
CA GLY A 173 -16.03 -6.37 -16.92
C GLY A 173 -16.95 -6.81 -18.06
N GLN A 174 -17.12 -8.12 -18.28
CA GLN A 174 -18.05 -8.72 -19.24
C GLN A 174 -19.30 -9.29 -18.57
N GLY A 175 -19.45 -9.13 -17.25
CA GLY A 175 -20.59 -9.59 -16.46
C GLY A 175 -20.56 -11.06 -16.05
N ARG A 176 -19.44 -11.77 -16.25
CA ARG A 176 -19.27 -13.18 -15.86
C ARG A 176 -18.88 -13.29 -14.38
N PRO A 177 -19.42 -14.27 -13.63
CA PRO A 177 -19.10 -14.42 -12.21
C PRO A 177 -17.63 -14.83 -12.01
N LEU A 178 -17.00 -14.28 -10.97
CA LEU A 178 -15.63 -14.56 -10.56
C LEU A 178 -15.63 -15.26 -9.21
N TYR A 179 -14.79 -16.28 -9.06
CA TYR A 179 -14.62 -17.03 -7.82
C TYR A 179 -13.13 -17.20 -7.51
N TYR A 180 -12.77 -17.05 -6.24
CA TYR A 180 -11.47 -17.48 -5.73
C TYR A 180 -11.63 -18.76 -4.93
N ALA A 181 -10.56 -19.55 -4.84
CA ALA A 181 -10.51 -20.76 -4.05
C ALA A 181 -9.46 -20.62 -2.93
N THR A 182 -9.79 -21.05 -1.73
CA THR A 182 -8.81 -21.12 -0.63
C THR A 182 -7.68 -22.09 -0.99
N GLN A 183 -6.44 -21.73 -0.66
CA GLN A 183 -5.27 -22.56 -1.01
C GLN A 183 -4.96 -23.64 0.02
N THR A 184 -5.36 -23.41 1.28
CA THR A 184 -5.05 -24.27 2.42
C THR A 184 -6.25 -24.41 3.33
N ASP A 185 -6.23 -25.45 4.16
CA ASP A 185 -7.18 -25.63 5.24
C ASP A 185 -6.97 -24.55 6.31
N LEU A 186 -8.03 -23.86 6.71
CA LEU A 186 -7.99 -22.79 7.70
C LEU A 186 -9.05 -23.04 8.78
N VAL A 187 -8.66 -23.02 10.05
CA VAL A 187 -9.62 -23.03 11.16
C VAL A 187 -9.97 -21.59 11.52
N VAL A 188 -11.19 -21.17 11.20
CA VAL A 188 -11.69 -19.84 11.54
C VAL A 188 -12.18 -19.85 12.98
N SER A 189 -11.66 -18.94 13.81
CA SER A 189 -11.98 -18.81 15.22
C SER A 189 -12.44 -17.39 15.56
N ALA A 190 -12.87 -17.16 16.81
CA ALA A 190 -13.21 -15.82 17.30
C ALA A 190 -11.98 -14.96 17.64
N ALA A 191 -10.75 -15.44 17.37
CA ALA A 191 -9.53 -14.70 17.64
C ALA A 191 -9.44 -13.47 16.73
N GLN A 192 -9.19 -12.31 17.33
CA GLN A 192 -8.99 -11.04 16.64
C GLN A 192 -7.77 -10.33 17.22
N VAL A 193 -7.06 -9.58 16.38
CA VAL A 193 -5.99 -8.69 16.85
C VAL A 193 -6.63 -7.48 17.48
N SER A 194 -6.69 -7.43 18.82
CA SER A 194 -7.37 -6.36 19.56
C SER A 194 -6.55 -5.08 19.68
N ASP A 195 -5.24 -5.20 19.80
CA ASP A 195 -4.32 -4.07 19.92
C ASP A 195 -2.92 -4.49 19.45
N LEU A 196 -2.17 -3.54 18.89
CA LEU A 196 -0.80 -3.74 18.46
C LEU A 196 0.05 -2.63 19.08
N ARG A 197 0.98 -3.06 19.94
CA ARG A 197 1.88 -2.16 20.68
C ARG A 197 3.31 -2.31 20.19
N ARG A 198 4.09 -1.24 20.31
CA ARG A 198 5.50 -1.21 19.95
C ARG A 198 6.33 -0.49 20.99
N LEU A 199 7.55 -0.99 21.15
CA LEU A 199 8.59 -0.40 21.97
C LEU A 199 9.85 -0.19 21.12
N VAL A 200 10.40 1.01 21.18
CA VAL A 200 11.66 1.36 20.53
C VAL A 200 12.67 1.78 21.59
N GLY A 201 13.83 1.12 21.62
CA GLY A 201 14.96 1.51 22.46
C GLY A 201 15.94 2.37 21.66
N GLU A 202 16.32 3.51 22.22
CA GLU A 202 17.28 4.45 21.62
C GLU A 202 18.30 4.91 22.64
N MET A 203 19.53 5.17 22.19
CA MET A 203 20.57 5.73 23.05
C MET A 203 20.60 7.25 22.92
N ASP A 204 20.57 7.96 24.05
CA ASP A 204 20.68 9.41 24.07
C ASP A 204 22.12 9.88 23.85
N ARG A 205 22.32 11.20 23.72
CA ARG A 205 23.65 11.80 23.51
C ARG A 205 24.62 11.57 24.68
N ARG A 206 24.12 11.16 25.84
CA ARG A 206 24.89 10.86 27.06
C ARG A 206 25.22 9.38 27.18
N GLY A 207 24.75 8.54 26.25
CA GLY A 207 24.97 7.10 26.26
C GLY A 207 23.94 6.31 27.09
N PHE A 208 22.84 6.93 27.52
CA PHE A 208 21.78 6.24 28.26
C PHE A 208 20.69 5.73 27.32
N TRP A 209 20.24 4.50 27.55
CA TRP A 209 19.08 3.95 26.87
C TRP A 209 17.79 4.62 27.34
N ARG A 210 16.96 5.02 26.39
CA ARG A 210 15.60 5.52 26.57
C ARG A 210 14.66 4.68 25.72
N PHE A 211 13.47 4.44 26.23
CA PHE A 211 12.50 3.57 25.58
C PHE A 211 11.25 4.37 25.26
N PHE A 212 10.64 4.09 24.12
CA PHE A 212 9.46 4.79 23.63
C PHE A 212 8.39 3.79 23.24
N GLY A 213 7.20 3.93 23.82
CA GLY A 213 6.06 3.05 23.64
C GLY A 213 4.93 3.72 22.87
N VAL A 214 4.18 2.92 22.11
CA VAL A 214 2.93 3.36 21.47
C VAL A 214 1.97 2.18 21.30
N ALA A 215 0.68 2.41 21.53
CA ALA A 215 -0.42 1.52 21.18
C ALA A 215 -1.15 2.05 19.94
N GLY A 216 -1.81 1.19 19.16
CA GLY A 216 -2.54 1.62 17.96
C GLY A 216 -1.65 2.21 16.85
N ILE A 217 -0.61 1.48 16.42
CA ILE A 217 0.36 1.97 15.42
C ILE A 217 -0.29 2.48 14.13
N ALA A 218 -1.34 1.81 13.66
CA ALA A 218 -2.04 2.16 12.42
C ALA A 218 -2.65 3.58 12.46
N GLU A 219 -3.16 4.00 13.61
CA GLU A 219 -3.75 5.34 13.78
C GLU A 219 -2.68 6.44 13.77
N GLN A 220 -1.46 6.12 14.20
CA GLN A 220 -0.36 7.06 14.37
C GLN A 220 0.52 7.20 13.11
N GLU A 221 0.75 6.11 12.37
CA GLU A 221 1.62 6.10 11.17
C GLU A 221 0.87 5.95 9.84
N GLY A 222 -0.46 5.74 9.86
CA GLY A 222 -1.30 5.62 8.66
C GLY A 222 -1.33 4.20 8.08
N GLU A 223 -1.61 4.06 6.79
CA GLU A 223 -1.76 2.74 6.12
C GLU A 223 -0.45 1.96 5.98
N SER A 224 0.71 2.63 6.07
CA SER A 224 2.03 2.01 5.98
C SER A 224 2.93 2.49 7.12
N TRP A 225 3.36 1.57 7.97
CA TRP A 225 4.19 1.87 9.14
C TRP A 225 5.49 1.08 9.17
N HIS A 226 6.45 1.57 9.96
CA HIS A 226 7.71 0.89 10.20
C HIS A 226 7.48 -0.22 11.23
N THR A 227 7.66 -1.49 10.85
CA THR A 227 7.42 -2.65 11.75
C THR A 227 8.15 -2.52 13.09
N PHE A 228 9.37 -1.99 13.08
CA PHE A 228 10.19 -1.79 14.28
C PHE A 228 10.26 -0.33 14.76
N GLY A 229 9.46 0.55 14.14
CA GLY A 229 9.37 1.96 14.53
C GLY A 229 10.48 2.85 13.99
N ARG A 230 10.40 4.12 14.38
CA ARG A 230 11.37 5.16 14.04
C ARG A 230 11.93 5.78 15.31
N GLN A 231 13.14 6.30 15.19
CA GLN A 231 13.80 7.04 16.25
C GLN A 231 13.00 8.28 16.65
N GLN A 232 12.76 8.46 17.95
CA GLN A 232 12.04 9.57 18.56
C GLN A 232 12.97 10.68 19.04
N LEU A 233 14.20 10.34 19.43
CA LEU A 233 15.16 11.33 19.97
C LEU A 233 15.66 12.32 18.91
N GLY A 234 15.61 11.93 17.64
CA GLY A 234 15.94 12.81 16.50
C GLY A 234 14.80 13.75 16.08
N LEU A 235 13.59 13.56 16.61
CA LEU A 235 12.41 14.37 16.31
C LEU A 235 12.24 15.51 17.32
N ASP A 236 11.64 16.60 16.86
CA ASP A 236 11.15 17.66 17.74
C ASP A 236 10.09 17.10 18.71
N PRO A 237 10.05 17.49 20.00
CA PRO A 237 9.07 16.96 20.95
C PRO A 237 7.61 17.05 20.47
N SER A 238 7.28 18.09 19.69
CA SER A 238 5.94 18.28 19.11
C SER A 238 5.60 17.29 17.98
N GLN A 239 6.60 16.63 17.41
CA GLN A 239 6.48 15.70 16.28
C GLN A 239 6.62 14.23 16.71
N ARG A 240 6.85 13.97 18.00
CA ARG A 240 6.92 12.61 18.54
C ARG A 240 5.52 12.03 18.62
N PHE A 241 5.41 10.79 18.17
CA PHE A 241 4.16 10.02 18.16
C PHE A 241 4.23 8.82 19.13
N MET A 242 5.37 8.62 19.78
CA MET A 242 5.53 7.67 20.89
C MET A 242 5.80 8.42 22.19
N THR A 243 5.35 7.84 23.29
CA THR A 243 5.60 8.36 24.64
C THR A 243 6.79 7.65 25.26
N GLU A 244 7.57 8.37 26.08
CA GLU A 244 8.66 7.74 26.81
C GLU A 244 8.12 6.68 27.78
N ALA A 245 8.57 5.45 27.58
CA ALA A 245 8.15 4.29 28.34
C ALA A 245 9.06 4.10 29.55
N GLN A 246 8.45 3.99 30.73
CA GLN A 246 9.14 3.57 31.94
C GLN A 246 9.33 2.05 31.92
N LEU A 247 10.58 1.62 32.00
CA LEU A 247 10.90 0.20 32.16
C LEU A 247 10.87 -0.17 33.64
N GLY A 248 10.30 -1.34 33.91
CA GLY A 248 10.23 -1.89 35.24
C GLY A 248 9.99 -3.39 35.21
N PHE A 249 9.86 -3.96 36.39
CA PHE A 249 9.44 -5.33 36.60
C PHE A 249 8.43 -5.34 37.75
N ALA A 250 7.59 -6.37 37.78
CA ALA A 250 6.67 -6.57 38.88
C ALA A 250 6.98 -7.91 39.57
N LEU A 251 6.73 -7.96 40.88
CA LEU A 251 6.96 -9.13 41.72
C LEU A 251 5.63 -9.55 42.34
N ALA A 252 5.19 -10.77 42.08
CA ALA A 252 4.04 -11.37 42.75
C ALA A 252 4.47 -12.59 43.54
N SER A 253 4.12 -12.61 44.81
CA SER A 253 4.30 -13.78 45.68
C SER A 253 3.28 -13.72 46.82
N PRO A 254 2.72 -14.86 47.26
CA PRO A 254 1.82 -14.90 48.42
C PRO A 254 2.44 -14.31 49.70
N ILE A 255 3.77 -14.36 49.85
CA ILE A 255 4.47 -13.77 51.00
C ILE A 255 4.37 -12.24 51.06
N LEU A 256 4.01 -11.59 49.95
CA LEU A 256 3.83 -10.14 49.88
C LEU A 256 2.44 -9.70 50.38
N ARG A 257 1.54 -10.64 50.75
CA ARG A 257 0.24 -10.33 51.37
C ARG A 257 0.42 -9.94 52.83
N LEU A 258 0.82 -8.70 53.07
CA LEU A 258 1.16 -8.18 54.39
C LEU A 258 0.02 -7.27 54.90
N ALA A 259 -0.80 -7.81 55.81
CA ALA A 259 -2.03 -7.18 56.26
C ALA A 259 -1.82 -5.98 57.19
N GLU A 260 -0.95 -6.08 58.19
CA GLU A 260 -0.79 -5.06 59.23
C GLU A 260 0.63 -5.09 59.86
N GLY A 261 0.91 -4.13 60.75
CA GLY A 261 2.17 -4.02 61.47
C GLY A 261 3.28 -3.29 60.71
N GLN A 262 4.46 -3.18 61.34
CA GLN A 262 5.66 -2.70 60.67
C GLN A 262 6.16 -3.77 59.70
N ARG A 263 6.18 -3.43 58.41
CA ARG A 263 6.47 -4.36 57.33
C ARG A 263 7.75 -3.94 56.63
N GLN A 264 8.69 -4.87 56.52
CA GLN A 264 9.91 -4.67 55.76
C GLN A 264 10.02 -5.73 54.67
N VAL A 265 10.08 -5.30 53.42
CA VAL A 265 10.25 -6.19 52.26
C VAL A 265 11.64 -5.97 51.70
N ARG A 266 12.47 -7.01 51.71
CA ARG A 266 13.80 -6.98 51.11
C ARG A 266 13.84 -7.85 49.86
N VAL A 267 14.13 -7.23 48.73
CA VAL A 267 14.29 -7.87 47.43
C VAL A 267 15.77 -7.91 47.09
N VAL A 268 16.30 -9.11 46.89
CA VAL A 268 17.68 -9.33 46.45
C VAL A 268 17.65 -10.05 45.11
N ALA A 269 18.17 -9.42 44.06
CA ALA A 269 18.17 -9.95 42.71
C ALA A 269 19.60 -9.97 42.13
N ALA A 270 20.04 -11.14 41.68
CA ALA A 270 21.28 -11.27 40.92
C ALA A 270 21.04 -10.84 39.47
N LEU A 271 21.76 -9.80 39.04
CA LEU A 271 21.73 -9.21 37.72
C LEU A 271 22.95 -9.67 36.92
N ARG A 272 22.71 -10.10 35.69
CA ARG A 272 23.77 -10.30 34.69
C ARG A 272 23.96 -9.00 33.93
N SER A 273 25.20 -8.54 33.83
CA SER A 273 25.54 -7.37 33.03
C SER A 273 26.82 -7.62 32.25
N ASN A 274 26.83 -7.26 30.97
CA ASN A 274 28.04 -7.27 30.15
C ASN A 274 28.95 -6.07 30.46
N GLN A 275 28.47 -5.10 31.24
CA GLN A 275 29.23 -3.95 31.74
C GLN A 275 29.03 -3.83 33.26
N LEU A 276 30.10 -4.03 34.02
CA LEU A 276 30.07 -3.95 35.49
C LEU A 276 30.27 -2.52 36.02
N THR A 277 29.96 -1.51 35.20
CA THR A 277 30.06 -0.10 35.57
C THR A 277 28.90 0.24 36.50
N LEU A 278 29.19 0.48 37.77
CA LEU A 278 28.18 0.94 38.71
C LEU A 278 27.92 2.43 38.44
N PRO A 279 26.64 2.87 38.29
CA PRO A 279 26.34 4.28 38.51
C PRO A 279 26.81 4.63 39.92
N SER A 280 27.34 5.84 40.13
CA SER A 280 27.72 6.33 41.46
C SER A 280 26.58 6.00 42.42
N SER A 281 26.84 5.22 43.47
CA SER A 281 25.83 4.61 44.36
C SER A 281 24.93 5.62 45.09
N GLN A 282 25.18 6.91 44.92
CA GLN A 282 24.36 8.01 45.40
C GLN A 282 23.20 8.22 44.42
N GLY A 283 22.00 7.74 44.75
CA GLY A 283 20.77 8.07 44.03
C GLY A 283 19.96 6.92 43.43
N LEU A 284 20.31 5.65 43.70
CA LEU A 284 19.45 4.52 43.29
C LEU A 284 18.09 4.55 43.98
N ASP A 285 18.01 5.07 45.20
CA ASP A 285 16.75 5.25 45.95
C ASP A 285 15.74 6.09 45.17
N SER A 286 16.21 7.12 44.46
CA SER A 286 15.39 7.98 43.59
C SER A 286 15.25 7.46 42.16
N GLY A 287 15.98 6.40 41.82
CA GLY A 287 16.01 5.81 40.47
C GLY A 287 14.88 4.81 40.21
N PHE A 288 14.18 4.38 41.26
CA PHE A 288 13.05 3.47 41.17
C PHE A 288 11.79 4.14 41.72
N LYS A 289 10.69 3.99 40.99
CA LYS A 289 9.35 4.15 41.53
C LYS A 289 8.83 2.77 41.92
N VAL A 290 8.32 2.63 43.13
CA VAL A 290 7.78 1.37 43.64
C VAL A 290 6.34 1.60 44.07
N ASP A 291 5.43 0.84 43.47
CA ASP A 291 4.01 0.83 43.81
C ASP A 291 3.63 -0.58 44.32
N LEU A 292 2.86 -0.64 45.41
CA LEU A 292 2.37 -1.87 46.05
C LEU A 292 0.84 -1.90 45.95
N SER A 293 0.26 -3.08 45.74
CA SER A 293 -1.20 -3.27 45.60
C SER A 293 -1.88 -3.23 46.98
N GLY A 294 -2.55 -2.13 47.29
CA GLY A 294 -3.19 -1.90 48.58
C GLY A 294 -4.70 -2.12 48.59
N ALA A 295 -5.26 -2.32 49.78
CA ALA A 295 -6.71 -2.44 49.95
C ALA A 295 -7.49 -1.18 49.52
N GLU A 296 -6.83 -0.02 49.46
CA GLU A 296 -7.41 1.27 49.05
C GLU A 296 -6.88 1.75 47.68
N GLY A 297 -6.15 0.89 46.95
CA GLY A 297 -5.49 1.22 45.67
C GLY A 297 -3.97 1.14 45.75
N TRP A 298 -3.28 1.70 44.75
CA TRP A 298 -1.82 1.74 44.70
C TRP A 298 -1.24 2.58 45.84
N LEU A 299 -0.33 2.00 46.63
CA LEU A 299 0.43 2.73 47.65
C LEU A 299 1.93 2.68 47.38
N GLY A 300 2.64 3.74 47.76
CA GLY A 300 4.09 3.76 47.83
C GLY A 300 4.59 3.27 49.19
N PRO A 301 5.84 2.78 49.28
CA PRO A 301 6.47 2.52 50.57
C PRO A 301 6.78 3.84 51.30
N ASP A 302 6.78 3.82 52.64
CA ASP A 302 7.16 4.99 53.44
C ASP A 302 8.65 5.34 53.26
N THR A 303 9.48 4.31 53.15
CA THR A 303 10.89 4.46 52.79
C THR A 303 11.33 3.37 51.83
N MET A 304 12.18 3.74 50.88
CA MET A 304 12.80 2.82 49.93
C MET A 304 14.31 3.08 49.91
N ARG A 305 15.08 1.99 50.02
CA ARG A 305 16.53 2.00 49.87
C ARG A 305 16.94 0.95 48.86
N ALA A 306 17.75 1.32 47.88
CA ALA A 306 18.31 0.43 46.88
C ALA A 306 19.82 0.60 46.80
N ARG A 307 20.53 -0.52 46.74
CA ARG A 307 21.97 -0.56 46.49
C ARG A 307 22.30 -1.62 45.44
N LEU A 308 23.29 -1.31 44.62
CA LEU A 308 23.92 -2.30 43.74
C LEU A 308 25.23 -2.75 44.38
N ILE A 309 25.36 -4.05 44.61
CA ILE A 309 26.54 -4.69 45.16
C ILE A 309 27.23 -5.42 44.02
N ARG A 310 28.50 -5.09 43.76
CA ARG A 310 29.30 -5.80 42.75
C ARG A 310 29.87 -7.08 43.35
N ASN A 311 29.73 -8.19 42.64
CA ASN A 311 30.43 -9.43 42.93
C ASN A 311 31.53 -9.64 41.89
N GLU A 312 32.79 -9.42 42.29
CA GLU A 312 33.94 -9.52 41.38
C GLU A 312 34.27 -10.95 40.98
N ALA A 313 33.99 -11.93 41.85
CA ALA A 313 34.29 -13.35 41.59
C ALA A 313 33.35 -13.95 40.52
N GLU A 314 32.09 -13.51 40.49
CA GLU A 314 31.06 -14.06 39.61
C GLU A 314 30.72 -13.16 38.42
N GLN A 315 31.42 -12.02 38.27
CA GLN A 315 31.11 -10.99 37.28
C GLN A 315 29.61 -10.63 37.26
N SER A 316 29.00 -10.52 38.43
CA SER A 316 27.58 -10.25 38.60
C SER A 316 27.36 -8.97 39.43
N LEU A 317 26.19 -8.37 39.25
CA LEU A 317 25.72 -7.27 40.09
C LEU A 317 24.53 -7.79 40.90
N THR A 318 24.44 -7.45 42.17
CA THR A 318 23.27 -7.78 43.00
C THR A 318 22.52 -6.50 43.33
N LEU A 319 21.26 -6.41 42.93
CA LEU A 319 20.35 -5.38 43.39
C LEU A 319 19.78 -5.81 44.74
N ASP A 320 20.01 -5.00 45.77
CA ASP A 320 19.45 -5.17 47.10
C ASP A 320 18.58 -3.97 47.43
N MET A 321 17.28 -4.20 47.47
CA MET A 321 16.24 -3.19 47.67
C MET A 321 15.47 -3.52 48.94
N THR A 322 15.30 -2.54 49.82
CA THR A 322 14.53 -2.65 51.06
C THR A 322 13.43 -1.60 51.07
N LEU A 323 12.19 -2.06 51.24
CA LEU A 323 10.99 -1.26 51.34
C LEU A 323 10.48 -1.35 52.78
N THR A 324 10.11 -0.22 53.39
CA THR A 324 9.52 -0.20 54.73
C THR A 324 8.14 0.43 54.67
N LEU A 325 7.17 -0.20 55.32
CA LEU A 325 5.83 0.32 55.57
C LEU A 325 5.57 0.36 57.07
N SER A 326 5.01 1.46 57.52
CA SER A 326 4.56 1.72 58.88
C SER A 326 3.27 0.97 59.17
N GLU A 327 2.89 0.93 60.45
CA GLU A 327 1.64 0.30 60.90
C GLU A 327 0.39 1.00 60.35
N ALA A 328 0.51 2.28 60.02
CA ALA A 328 -0.59 3.09 59.49
C ALA A 328 -0.86 2.85 57.99
N ALA A 329 0.07 2.22 57.26
CA ALA A 329 -0.12 1.98 55.85
C ALA A 329 -1.19 0.90 55.59
N PRO A 330 -2.02 1.00 54.55
CA PRO A 330 -3.04 -0.01 54.22
C PRO A 330 -2.47 -1.42 54.01
N ALA A 331 -3.33 -2.44 54.10
CA ALA A 331 -2.96 -3.82 53.84
C ALA A 331 -2.51 -4.03 52.38
N ILE A 332 -1.46 -4.82 52.16
CA ILE A 332 -1.06 -5.26 50.82
C ILE A 332 -1.94 -6.46 50.41
N VAL A 333 -2.67 -6.31 49.32
CA VAL A 333 -3.66 -7.27 48.82
C VAL A 333 -3.31 -7.75 47.41
N ALA A 334 -4.06 -8.73 46.90
CA ALA A 334 -3.94 -9.16 45.51
C ALA A 334 -4.35 -8.03 44.56
N VAL A 335 -3.71 -7.97 43.39
CA VAL A 335 -4.07 -6.99 42.35
C VAL A 335 -5.51 -7.23 41.90
N ASP A 336 -6.35 -6.23 42.11
CA ASP A 336 -7.73 -6.18 41.64
C ASP A 336 -7.86 -5.11 40.55
N PRO A 337 -8.26 -5.45 39.31
CA PRO A 337 -8.44 -4.49 38.22
C PRO A 337 -9.40 -3.33 38.53
N ALA A 338 -10.38 -3.52 39.41
CA ALA A 338 -11.31 -2.45 39.80
C ALA A 338 -10.66 -1.42 40.74
N LEU A 339 -9.76 -1.88 41.62
CA LEU A 339 -9.03 -1.02 42.57
C LEU A 339 -7.70 -0.51 42.00
N HIS A 340 -7.15 -1.19 40.99
CA HIS A 340 -5.82 -0.96 40.42
C HIS A 340 -5.88 -0.84 38.87
N PRO A 341 -6.59 0.17 38.34
CA PRO A 341 -6.98 0.23 36.92
C PRO A 341 -5.83 0.40 35.93
N GLU A 342 -4.71 1.02 36.32
CA GLU A 342 -3.55 1.23 35.42
C GLU A 342 -2.60 0.02 35.33
N GLY A 343 -2.85 -1.06 36.09
CA GLY A 343 -1.88 -2.14 36.26
C GLY A 343 -0.56 -1.64 36.88
N PRO A 344 0.45 -2.50 37.12
CA PRO A 344 1.77 -2.02 37.48
C PRO A 344 2.28 -1.11 36.35
N VAL A 345 2.77 0.08 36.68
CA VAL A 345 3.19 1.13 35.75
C VAL A 345 4.40 0.66 34.91
N SER A 346 4.16 -0.20 33.93
CA SER A 346 5.06 -0.45 32.83
C SER A 346 4.24 -0.88 31.62
N PRO A 347 4.38 -0.19 30.47
CA PRO A 347 3.64 -0.51 29.27
C PRO A 347 3.98 -1.88 28.64
N LEU A 348 4.78 -2.73 29.30
CA LEU A 348 5.32 -3.97 28.72
C LEU A 348 5.39 -5.24 29.57
N ALA A 349 4.97 -5.23 30.83
CA ALA A 349 4.85 -6.49 31.57
C ALA A 349 3.94 -6.32 32.79
N GLY A 350 2.68 -6.71 32.65
CA GLY A 350 1.77 -6.85 33.77
C GLY A 350 2.06 -8.14 34.52
N VAL A 351 2.32 -8.06 35.82
CA VAL A 351 2.17 -9.20 36.73
C VAL A 351 0.83 -9.02 37.44
N ALA A 352 -0.09 -9.94 37.18
CA ALA A 352 -1.31 -10.11 37.95
C ALA A 352 -1.10 -11.25 38.96
N VAL A 353 -1.65 -11.08 40.17
CA VAL A 353 -1.92 -12.21 41.05
C VAL A 353 -3.13 -12.93 40.45
N PRO A 354 -3.08 -14.22 40.09
CA PRO A 354 -4.28 -14.91 39.65
C PRO A 354 -5.31 -14.87 40.77
N PRO A 355 -6.60 -14.63 40.47
CA PRO A 355 -7.65 -14.98 41.41
C PRO A 355 -7.51 -16.47 41.71
N GLY A 356 -7.39 -16.81 42.99
CA GLY A 356 -7.48 -18.19 43.44
C GLY A 356 -8.90 -18.72 43.26
#